data_AF-A0A3M5SXP6-F1
#
_entry.id   AF-A0A3M5SXP6-F1
#
_cell.length_a   1.000
_cell.length_b   1.000
_cell.length_c   1.000
_cell.angle_alpha   90.00
_cell.angle_beta   90.00
_cell.angle_gamma   90.00
#
_symmetry.space_group_name_H-M   'P 1'
#
loop_
_entity.id
_entity.type
_entity.pdbx_description
1 polymer ?
#
loop_
_entity_poly.entity_id
_entity_poly.type
_entity_poly.pdbx_seq_one_letter_code
_entity_poly.pdbx_strand_id
1 'polypeptide(L)'
;MQAVAALDEPDDMNPLAARVREERQGFVTEGLSEDDAARQAGWRIFGSKPGAYGAGVQGAIDGRLWQSREDLAEVYLNWGGYAYGAADEGTPARQRFAQRLSQVQAVLQNQDNREHDLLDSNDYYQFQGGMLAASESLSGQKTASYHGDHSQPDLPKIRTLKEELNRVIRSRAANPKWIEGVKRHGYKGAFEMAATVDFLFAFDATTELIDDHQYALLADAYLLDPATRDFIAQHNPDALRDMTERMLEAQQRGLWQEPGEYQQALEDLLLDIEES
;
A
#
# COMPACT_ATOMS: atom_id res chain seq x y z
N MET A 1 8.64 -4.49 -24.14
CA MET A 1 7.82 -3.27 -24.36
C MET A 1 8.17 -2.56 -25.66
N GLN A 2 9.38 -2.00 -25.82
CA GLN A 2 9.75 -1.24 -27.03
C GLN A 2 9.58 -2.06 -28.34
N ALA A 3 9.98 -3.33 -28.34
CA ALA A 3 9.79 -4.21 -29.50
C ALA A 3 8.32 -4.35 -29.94
N VAL A 4 7.38 -4.43 -28.98
CA VAL A 4 5.94 -4.52 -29.26
C VAL A 4 5.37 -3.17 -29.70
N ALA A 5 5.85 -2.07 -29.10
CA ALA A 5 5.41 -0.72 -29.48
C ALA A 5 5.87 -0.29 -30.89
N ALA A 6 6.89 -0.97 -31.45
CA ALA A 6 7.42 -0.69 -32.78
C ALA A 6 6.75 -1.50 -33.90
N LEU A 7 5.81 -2.40 -33.58
CA LEU A 7 5.09 -3.18 -34.57
C LEU A 7 4.10 -2.30 -35.35
N ASP A 8 4.03 -2.52 -36.67
CA ASP A 8 3.05 -1.90 -37.55
C ASP A 8 1.73 -2.68 -37.50
N GLU A 9 0.98 -2.45 -36.42
CA GLU A 9 -0.30 -3.10 -36.15
C GLU A 9 -1.40 -2.03 -36.00
N PRO A 10 -2.66 -2.37 -36.35
CA PRO A 10 -3.82 -1.51 -36.11
C PRO A 10 -3.92 -1.05 -34.65
N ASP A 11 -4.39 0.19 -34.43
CA ASP A 11 -4.43 0.81 -33.10
C ASP A 11 -5.28 0.02 -32.08
N ASP A 12 -6.35 -0.63 -32.53
CA ASP A 12 -7.24 -1.46 -31.73
C ASP A 12 -6.63 -2.81 -31.35
N MET A 13 -5.67 -3.31 -32.13
CA MET A 13 -4.93 -4.55 -31.88
C MET A 13 -3.68 -4.31 -31.02
N ASN A 14 -3.06 -3.13 -31.11
CA ASN A 14 -1.88 -2.75 -30.34
C ASN A 14 -2.04 -1.36 -29.70
N PRO A 15 -2.81 -1.27 -28.59
CA PRO A 15 -3.04 0.00 -27.91
C PRO A 15 -1.74 0.59 -27.32
N LEU A 16 -0.72 -0.25 -27.07
CA LEU A 16 0.60 0.23 -26.64
C LEU A 16 1.29 1.03 -27.75
N ALA A 17 1.35 0.48 -28.97
CA ALA A 17 1.96 1.16 -30.11
C ALA A 17 1.21 2.45 -30.47
N ALA A 18 -0.13 2.41 -30.47
CA ALA A 18 -0.97 3.58 -30.67
C ALA A 18 -0.64 4.70 -29.67
N ARG A 19 -0.59 4.35 -28.36
CA ARG A 19 -0.27 5.31 -27.29
C ARG A 19 1.13 5.90 -27.44
N VAL A 20 2.14 5.06 -27.74
CA VAL A 20 3.52 5.53 -27.90
C VAL A 20 3.64 6.50 -29.08
N ARG A 21 2.94 6.25 -30.20
CA ARG A 21 2.90 7.18 -31.35
C ARG A 21 2.26 8.52 -30.97
N GLU A 22 1.10 8.49 -30.34
CA GLU A 22 0.37 9.68 -29.88
C GLU A 22 1.25 10.54 -28.97
N GLU A 23 1.87 9.92 -27.97
CA GLU A 23 2.68 10.64 -26.98
C GLU A 23 3.99 11.14 -27.55
N ARG A 24 4.64 10.37 -28.43
CA ARG A 24 5.83 10.86 -29.14
C ARG A 24 5.50 12.15 -29.89
N GLN A 25 4.39 12.18 -30.62
CA GLN A 25 3.97 13.38 -31.35
C GLN A 25 3.67 14.56 -30.41
N GLY A 26 3.02 14.28 -29.27
CA GLY A 26 2.79 15.26 -28.22
C GLY A 26 4.10 15.85 -27.68
N PHE A 27 5.07 14.99 -27.36
CA PHE A 27 6.35 15.42 -26.79
C PHE A 27 7.21 16.21 -27.77
N VAL A 28 7.19 15.87 -29.06
CA VAL A 28 7.84 16.70 -30.10
C VAL A 28 7.18 18.09 -30.17
N THR A 29 5.85 18.15 -30.04
CA THR A 29 5.11 19.44 -30.01
C THR A 29 5.44 20.25 -28.76
N GLU A 30 5.73 19.59 -27.63
CA GLU A 30 6.24 20.20 -26.39
C GLU A 30 7.72 20.65 -26.50
N GLY A 31 8.40 20.36 -27.61
CA GLY A 31 9.75 20.82 -27.90
C GLY A 31 10.87 19.81 -27.63
N LEU A 32 10.54 18.54 -27.34
CA LEU A 32 11.55 17.48 -27.24
C LEU A 32 12.10 17.12 -28.62
N SER A 33 13.37 16.69 -28.65
CA SER A 33 13.94 16.08 -29.85
C SER A 33 13.17 14.81 -30.23
N GLU A 34 13.17 14.44 -31.52
CA GLU A 34 12.47 13.22 -31.94
C GLU A 34 12.99 11.96 -31.22
N ASP A 35 14.30 11.90 -30.97
CA ASP A 35 14.95 10.80 -30.27
C ASP A 35 14.53 10.74 -28.79
N ASP A 36 14.51 11.90 -28.10
CA ASP A 36 14.05 11.97 -26.72
C ASP A 36 12.56 11.67 -26.61
N ALA A 37 11.75 12.21 -27.51
CA ALA A 37 10.32 11.94 -27.54
C ALA A 37 10.04 10.44 -27.75
N ALA A 38 10.74 9.78 -28.67
CA ALA A 38 10.61 8.35 -28.91
C ALA A 38 11.04 7.53 -27.68
N ARG A 39 12.16 7.90 -27.05
CA ARG A 39 12.66 7.25 -25.84
C ARG A 39 11.68 7.39 -24.67
N GLN A 40 11.25 8.62 -24.35
CA GLN A 40 10.37 8.92 -23.22
C GLN A 40 8.95 8.36 -23.40
N ALA A 41 8.40 8.40 -24.62
CA ALA A 41 7.11 7.80 -24.92
C ALA A 41 7.11 6.29 -24.67
N GLY A 42 8.25 5.62 -24.86
CA GLY A 42 8.41 4.18 -24.63
C GLY A 42 8.59 3.74 -23.17
N TRP A 43 8.80 4.65 -22.21
CA TRP A 43 9.05 4.29 -20.82
C TRP A 43 7.84 3.64 -20.14
N ARG A 44 8.06 2.45 -19.59
CA ARG A 44 7.06 1.64 -18.86
C ARG A 44 7.62 0.97 -17.60
N ILE A 45 8.94 0.98 -17.41
CA ILE A 45 9.61 0.40 -16.25
C ILE A 45 10.11 1.56 -15.41
N PHE A 46 9.65 1.61 -14.17
CA PHE A 46 9.97 2.65 -13.20
C PHE A 46 10.40 2.01 -11.89
N GLY A 47 11.20 2.71 -11.10
CA GLY A 47 11.66 2.22 -9.82
C GLY A 47 12.30 3.31 -8.97
N SER A 48 12.88 2.89 -7.86
CA SER A 48 13.63 3.77 -6.97
C SER A 48 14.82 4.40 -7.71
N LYS A 49 15.31 5.54 -7.20
CA LYS A 49 16.58 6.12 -7.65
C LYS A 49 17.72 5.08 -7.60
N PRO A 50 18.68 5.08 -8.55
CA PRO A 50 19.87 4.24 -8.43
C PRO A 50 20.57 4.41 -7.07
N GLY A 51 20.78 3.28 -6.38
CA GLY A 51 21.35 3.23 -5.04
C GLY A 51 20.36 3.45 -3.88
N ALA A 52 19.07 3.67 -4.16
CA ALA A 52 17.99 3.74 -3.18
C ALA A 52 17.04 2.54 -3.33
N TYR A 53 16.23 2.30 -2.30
CA TYR A 53 15.28 1.18 -2.21
C TYR A 53 13.97 1.64 -1.58
N GLY A 54 12.86 0.95 -1.90
CA GLY A 54 11.54 1.23 -1.34
C GLY A 54 10.78 2.35 -2.08
N ALA A 55 9.57 2.64 -1.59
CA ALA A 55 8.65 3.61 -2.18
C ALA A 55 8.52 4.91 -1.37
N GLY A 56 9.24 5.05 -0.26
CA GLY A 56 9.20 6.22 0.63
C GLY A 56 7.95 6.35 1.50
N VAL A 57 6.83 5.72 1.10
CA VAL A 57 5.52 5.81 1.78
C VAL A 57 5.61 5.40 3.24
N GLN A 58 6.40 4.37 3.58
CA GLN A 58 6.61 3.99 4.99
C GLN A 58 7.16 5.15 5.82
N GLY A 59 8.16 5.88 5.34
CA GLY A 59 8.75 6.99 6.09
C GLY A 59 7.74 8.12 6.37
N ALA A 60 6.80 8.33 5.45
CA ALA A 60 5.71 9.27 5.66
C ALA A 60 4.71 8.77 6.71
N ILE A 61 4.30 7.50 6.64
CA ILE A 61 3.38 6.87 7.60
C ILE A 61 3.99 6.82 9.00
N ASP A 62 5.21 6.33 9.15
CA ASP A 62 5.90 6.15 10.44
C ASP A 62 6.21 7.51 11.08
N GLY A 63 6.64 8.49 10.27
CA GLY A 63 6.93 9.84 10.74
C GLY A 63 5.68 10.72 10.96
N ARG A 64 4.47 10.20 10.66
CA ARG A 64 3.21 10.98 10.62
C ARG A 64 3.33 12.24 9.73
N LEU A 65 4.20 12.20 8.71
CA LEU A 65 4.56 13.33 7.83
C LEU A 65 3.61 13.47 6.63
N TRP A 66 2.31 13.35 6.86
CA TRP A 66 1.26 13.45 5.85
C TRP A 66 -0.04 13.98 6.46
N GLN A 67 -0.80 14.73 5.68
CA GLN A 67 -2.10 15.29 6.06
C GLN A 67 -3.22 14.74 5.18
N SER A 68 -2.93 14.43 3.92
CA SER A 68 -3.88 13.82 3.00
C SER A 68 -3.27 12.68 2.18
N ARG A 69 -4.12 11.94 1.48
CA ARG A 69 -3.69 10.84 0.61
C ARG A 69 -2.88 11.34 -0.60
N GLU A 70 -3.08 12.60 -1.01
CA GLU A 70 -2.27 13.28 -2.01
C GLU A 70 -0.80 13.46 -1.55
N ASP A 71 -0.54 13.67 -0.27
CA ASP A 71 0.84 13.73 0.24
C ASP A 71 1.54 12.38 0.06
N LEU A 72 0.83 11.27 0.31
CA LEU A 72 1.35 9.92 0.11
C LEU A 72 1.60 9.62 -1.38
N ALA A 73 0.71 10.10 -2.26
CA ALA A 73 0.91 10.05 -3.71
C ALA A 73 2.17 10.81 -4.15
N GLU A 74 2.41 12.00 -3.60
CA GLU A 74 3.59 12.81 -3.88
C GLU A 74 4.89 12.12 -3.43
N VAL A 75 4.88 11.49 -2.25
CA VAL A 75 6.01 10.66 -1.78
C VAL A 75 6.29 9.52 -2.77
N TYR A 76 5.25 8.79 -3.17
CA TYR A 76 5.37 7.68 -4.12
C TYR A 76 5.96 8.13 -5.47
N LEU A 77 5.51 9.26 -6.01
CA LEU A 77 6.03 9.84 -7.25
C LEU A 77 7.50 10.26 -7.14
N ASN A 78 7.90 10.83 -6.00
CA ASN A 78 9.26 11.30 -5.76
C ASN A 78 10.25 10.14 -5.64
N TRP A 79 9.83 9.02 -5.06
CA TRP A 79 10.67 7.84 -4.88
C TRP A 79 10.70 6.93 -6.10
N GLY A 80 9.55 6.71 -6.75
CA GLY A 80 9.41 5.80 -7.91
C GLY A 80 9.63 6.45 -9.28
N GLY A 81 9.83 7.77 -9.34
CA GLY A 81 9.89 8.55 -10.58
C GLY A 81 11.17 8.40 -11.39
N TYR A 82 11.80 7.23 -11.44
CA TYR A 82 13.03 6.97 -12.19
C TYR A 82 12.79 5.89 -13.24
N ALA A 83 13.03 6.21 -14.51
CA ALA A 83 12.79 5.31 -15.64
C ALA A 83 13.97 4.35 -15.85
N TYR A 84 13.64 3.11 -16.20
CA TYR A 84 14.58 2.06 -16.54
C TYR A 84 14.27 1.48 -17.93
N GLY A 85 15.31 1.09 -18.66
CA GLY A 85 15.20 0.53 -20.01
C GLY A 85 16.55 0.28 -20.65
N ALA A 86 16.56 -0.13 -21.92
CA ALA A 86 17.80 -0.47 -22.63
C ALA A 86 18.81 0.70 -22.73
N ALA A 87 18.32 1.94 -22.63
CA ALA A 87 19.13 3.16 -22.70
C ALA A 87 18.97 4.04 -21.44
N ASP A 88 18.34 3.53 -20.37
CA ASP A 88 18.00 4.28 -19.17
C ASP A 88 18.26 3.43 -17.92
N GLU A 89 19.13 3.92 -17.04
CA GLU A 89 19.57 3.22 -15.82
C GLU A 89 19.13 4.00 -14.57
N GLY A 90 17.84 4.35 -14.49
CA GLY A 90 17.28 5.19 -13.44
C GLY A 90 17.32 6.68 -13.79
N THR A 91 16.94 7.02 -15.02
CA THR A 91 16.81 8.40 -15.50
C THR A 91 15.67 9.10 -14.76
N PRO A 92 15.87 10.29 -14.17
CA PRO A 92 14.79 11.05 -13.55
C PRO A 92 13.64 11.31 -14.53
N ALA A 93 12.46 10.80 -14.21
CA ALA A 93 11.31 10.73 -15.12
C ALA A 93 9.96 10.98 -14.41
N ARG A 94 9.97 11.69 -13.26
CA ARG A 94 8.79 11.93 -12.42
C ARG A 94 7.56 12.40 -13.21
N GLN A 95 7.73 13.37 -14.13
CA GLN A 95 6.62 13.88 -14.94
C GLN A 95 6.00 12.78 -15.83
N ARG A 96 6.83 11.96 -16.48
CA ARG A 96 6.37 10.85 -17.32
C ARG A 96 5.78 9.73 -16.48
N PHE A 97 6.31 9.47 -15.29
CA PHE A 97 5.72 8.52 -14.35
C PHE A 97 4.31 8.96 -13.91
N ALA A 98 4.13 10.23 -13.55
CA ALA A 98 2.81 10.79 -13.22
C ALA A 98 1.83 10.68 -14.39
N GLN A 99 2.26 11.02 -15.61
CA GLN A 99 1.43 10.87 -16.83
C GLN A 99 1.00 9.41 -17.08
N ARG A 100 1.83 8.44 -16.71
CA ARG A 100 1.48 7.01 -16.81
C ARG A 100 0.46 6.63 -15.75
N LEU A 101 0.70 7.01 -14.50
CA LEU A 101 -0.17 6.67 -13.37
C LEU A 101 -1.56 7.30 -13.49
N SER A 102 -1.69 8.49 -14.09
CA SER A 102 -2.99 9.11 -14.35
C SER A 102 -3.86 8.35 -15.37
N GLN A 103 -3.26 7.42 -16.13
CA GLN A 103 -3.95 6.58 -17.12
C GLN A 103 -4.12 5.12 -16.65
N VAL A 104 -3.62 4.77 -15.46
CA VAL A 104 -3.74 3.40 -14.93
C VAL A 104 -5.20 3.11 -14.61
N GLN A 105 -5.69 1.99 -15.15
CA GLN A 105 -7.06 1.52 -14.91
C GLN A 105 -7.12 0.40 -13.87
N ALA A 106 -6.01 -0.30 -13.66
CA ALA A 106 -5.89 -1.36 -12.68
C ALA A 106 -4.47 -1.45 -12.10
N VAL A 107 -4.38 -1.66 -10.78
CA VAL A 107 -3.16 -2.01 -10.06
C VAL A 107 -3.24 -3.49 -9.67
N LEU A 108 -2.16 -4.23 -9.91
CA LEU A 108 -2.02 -5.63 -9.54
C LEU A 108 -0.68 -5.83 -8.82
N GLN A 109 -0.73 -6.42 -7.63
CA GLN A 109 0.46 -6.94 -6.95
C GLN A 109 0.28 -8.45 -6.71
N ASN A 110 1.34 -9.21 -6.91
CA ASN A 110 1.33 -10.66 -6.72
C ASN A 110 2.04 -11.04 -5.42
N GLN A 111 1.61 -12.16 -4.84
CA GLN A 111 2.21 -12.85 -3.72
C GLN A 111 2.47 -14.30 -4.12
N ASP A 112 3.69 -14.77 -3.96
CA ASP A 112 4.16 -16.09 -4.40
C ASP A 112 4.33 -17.11 -3.27
N ASN A 113 4.09 -16.69 -2.02
CA ASN A 113 4.33 -17.49 -0.82
C ASN A 113 3.12 -17.42 0.14
N ARG A 114 3.04 -18.33 1.13
CA ARG A 114 1.97 -18.32 2.16
C ARG A 114 2.46 -17.88 3.54
N GLU A 115 3.77 -17.71 3.68
CA GLU A 115 4.48 -17.46 4.91
C GLU A 115 4.16 -16.07 5.47
N HIS A 116 3.88 -15.10 4.59
CA HIS A 116 3.38 -13.78 4.97
C HIS A 116 2.11 -13.41 4.17
N ASP A 117 1.46 -12.32 4.56
CA ASP A 117 0.27 -11.78 3.90
C ASP A 117 0.32 -10.24 3.85
N LEU A 118 -0.76 -9.63 3.35
CA LEU A 118 -0.87 -8.17 3.19
C LEU A 118 -0.62 -7.41 4.50
N LEU A 119 -1.03 -7.92 5.65
CA LEU A 119 -0.81 -7.25 6.95
C LEU A 119 0.26 -7.96 7.77
N ASP A 120 1.27 -8.51 7.11
CA ASP A 120 2.49 -9.07 7.71
C ASP A 120 3.78 -8.53 7.05
N SER A 121 3.63 -7.73 5.99
CA SER A 121 4.73 -7.02 5.33
C SER A 121 4.30 -5.61 4.93
N ASN A 122 5.17 -4.65 5.26
CA ASN A 122 5.03 -3.24 4.90
C ASN A 122 5.12 -2.98 3.39
N ASP A 123 5.75 -3.87 2.60
CA ASP A 123 5.99 -3.61 1.19
C ASP A 123 4.68 -3.53 0.39
N TYR A 124 3.65 -4.28 0.77
CA TYR A 124 2.40 -4.28 -0.01
C TYR A 124 1.68 -2.94 0.02
N TYR A 125 1.50 -2.30 1.18
CA TYR A 125 0.85 -0.98 1.22
C TYR A 125 1.75 0.08 0.56
N GLN A 126 3.07 -0.04 0.68
CA GLN A 126 4.00 0.91 0.10
C GLN A 126 3.95 0.90 -1.43
N PHE A 127 3.95 -0.29 -2.04
CA PHE A 127 3.96 -0.44 -3.48
C PHE A 127 2.55 -0.41 -4.07
N GLN A 128 1.66 -1.31 -3.64
CA GLN A 128 0.28 -1.38 -4.16
C GLN A 128 -0.55 -0.20 -3.69
N GLY A 129 -0.53 0.08 -2.39
CA GLY A 129 -1.27 1.20 -1.81
C GLY A 129 -0.74 2.55 -2.32
N GLY A 130 0.58 2.75 -2.31
CA GLY A 130 1.20 3.96 -2.87
C GLY A 130 0.87 4.19 -4.34
N MET A 131 0.85 3.13 -5.16
CA MET A 131 0.44 3.24 -6.57
C MET A 131 -1.03 3.61 -6.73
N LEU A 132 -1.92 3.06 -5.89
CA LEU A 132 -3.33 3.44 -5.88
C LEU A 132 -3.51 4.89 -5.46
N ALA A 133 -2.88 5.32 -4.36
CA ALA A 133 -2.90 6.72 -3.94
C ALA A 133 -2.46 7.63 -5.07
N ALA A 134 -1.33 7.33 -5.74
CA ALA A 134 -0.84 8.15 -6.85
C ALA A 134 -1.77 8.12 -8.07
N SER A 135 -2.25 6.95 -8.48
CA SER A 135 -3.12 6.81 -9.65
C SER A 135 -4.47 7.50 -9.46
N GLU A 136 -5.10 7.34 -8.30
CA GLU A 136 -6.41 7.94 -8.00
C GLU A 136 -6.30 9.45 -7.79
N SER A 137 -5.28 9.94 -7.09
CA SER A 137 -5.05 11.38 -6.91
C SER A 137 -4.76 12.09 -8.23
N LEU A 138 -4.04 11.45 -9.17
CA LEU A 138 -3.71 12.04 -10.46
C LEU A 138 -4.88 11.98 -11.46
N SER A 139 -5.70 10.93 -11.43
CA SER A 139 -6.82 10.74 -12.36
C SER A 139 -8.13 11.33 -11.85
N GLY A 140 -8.28 11.52 -10.54
CA GLY A 140 -9.53 11.89 -9.89
C GLY A 140 -10.59 10.77 -9.93
N GLN A 141 -10.21 9.54 -10.28
CA GLN A 141 -11.10 8.39 -10.41
C GLN A 141 -10.57 7.20 -9.60
N LYS A 142 -11.48 6.34 -9.13
CA LYS A 142 -11.09 5.08 -8.48
C LYS A 142 -10.44 4.14 -9.48
N THR A 143 -9.35 3.50 -9.06
CA THR A 143 -8.57 2.56 -9.88
C THR A 143 -8.87 1.14 -9.41
N ALA A 144 -9.11 0.21 -10.34
CA ALA A 144 -9.35 -1.18 -9.96
C ALA A 144 -8.09 -1.75 -9.27
N SER A 145 -8.25 -2.54 -8.22
CA SER A 145 -7.11 -3.11 -7.49
C SER A 145 -7.28 -4.61 -7.28
N TYR A 146 -6.24 -5.36 -7.62
CA TYR A 146 -6.22 -6.82 -7.55
C TYR A 146 -4.99 -7.33 -6.80
N HIS A 147 -5.16 -8.44 -6.09
CA HIS A 147 -4.07 -9.20 -5.48
C HIS A 147 -4.02 -10.59 -6.09
N GLY A 148 -2.87 -10.94 -6.67
CA GLY A 148 -2.63 -12.27 -7.24
C GLY A 148 -1.95 -13.20 -6.24
N ASP A 149 -2.68 -14.17 -5.71
CA ASP A 149 -2.15 -15.26 -4.89
C ASP A 149 -1.64 -16.40 -5.81
N HIS A 150 -0.33 -16.45 -5.99
CA HIS A 150 0.40 -17.49 -6.72
C HIS A 150 1.11 -18.49 -5.80
N SER A 151 0.82 -18.46 -4.50
CA SER A 151 1.44 -19.36 -3.52
C SER A 151 1.12 -20.85 -3.73
N GLN A 152 0.10 -21.14 -4.54
CA GLN A 152 -0.13 -22.46 -5.13
C GLN A 152 0.02 -22.31 -6.66
N PRO A 153 1.16 -22.67 -7.25
CA PRO A 153 1.42 -22.49 -8.68
C PRO A 153 0.40 -23.17 -9.60
N ASP A 154 -0.15 -24.31 -9.18
CA ASP A 154 -1.17 -25.06 -9.94
C ASP A 154 -2.58 -24.46 -9.81
N LEU A 155 -2.80 -23.51 -8.90
CA LEU A 155 -4.10 -22.91 -8.64
C LEU A 155 -3.96 -21.41 -8.28
N PRO A 156 -3.48 -20.57 -9.22
CA PRO A 156 -3.38 -19.14 -8.99
C PRO A 156 -4.77 -18.54 -8.76
N LYS A 157 -4.89 -17.63 -7.80
CA LYS A 157 -6.14 -16.95 -7.47
C LYS A 157 -5.93 -15.44 -7.53
N ILE A 158 -6.75 -14.76 -8.32
CA ILE A 158 -6.79 -13.31 -8.36
C ILE A 158 -8.05 -12.87 -7.64
N ARG A 159 -7.90 -11.98 -6.66
CA ARG A 159 -9.02 -11.34 -5.94
C ARG A 159 -8.92 -9.84 -6.11
N THR A 160 -9.99 -9.12 -5.84
CA THR A 160 -9.86 -7.69 -5.57
C THR A 160 -9.03 -7.49 -4.31
N LEU A 161 -8.31 -6.37 -4.20
CA LEU A 161 -7.54 -6.05 -3.00
C LEU A 161 -8.45 -5.99 -1.75
N LYS A 162 -9.66 -5.44 -1.89
CA LYS A 162 -10.67 -5.40 -0.83
C LYS A 162 -11.05 -6.80 -0.32
N GLU A 163 -11.26 -7.76 -1.23
CA GLU A 163 -11.55 -9.16 -0.85
C GLU A 163 -10.37 -9.80 -0.12
N GLU A 164 -9.13 -9.55 -0.57
CA GLU A 164 -7.95 -10.12 0.07
C GLU A 164 -7.70 -9.52 1.45
N LEU A 165 -7.81 -8.19 1.62
CA LEU A 165 -7.75 -7.53 2.94
C LEU A 165 -8.82 -8.11 3.88
N ASN A 166 -10.07 -8.22 3.41
CA ASN A 166 -11.16 -8.83 4.15
C ASN A 166 -10.87 -10.27 4.58
N ARG A 167 -10.22 -11.06 3.71
CA ARG A 167 -9.82 -12.43 3.97
C ARG A 167 -8.70 -12.47 5.00
N VAL A 168 -7.62 -11.71 4.84
CA VAL A 168 -6.46 -11.69 5.73
C VAL A 168 -6.86 -11.27 7.14
N ILE A 169 -7.67 -10.22 7.26
CA ILE A 169 -8.15 -9.71 8.57
C ILE A 169 -8.91 -10.79 9.33
N ARG A 170 -9.81 -11.53 8.67
CA ARG A 170 -10.60 -12.58 9.32
C ARG A 170 -9.83 -13.89 9.51
N SER A 171 -9.04 -14.29 8.52
CA SER A 171 -8.42 -15.61 8.49
C SER A 171 -7.13 -15.68 9.30
N ARG A 172 -6.49 -14.53 9.55
CA ARG A 172 -5.22 -14.46 10.27
C ARG A 172 -5.23 -13.41 11.38
N ALA A 173 -5.42 -12.12 11.09
CA ALA A 173 -5.28 -11.05 12.10
C ALA A 173 -6.22 -11.24 13.32
N ALA A 174 -7.53 -11.29 13.09
CA ALA A 174 -8.52 -11.50 14.14
C ALA A 174 -8.74 -12.99 14.48
N ASN A 175 -7.94 -13.91 13.95
CA ASN A 175 -8.16 -15.35 14.15
C ASN A 175 -7.60 -15.79 15.52
N PRO A 176 -8.43 -16.32 16.43
CA PRO A 176 -7.96 -16.77 17.75
C PRO A 176 -6.83 -17.80 17.67
N LYS A 177 -6.80 -18.65 16.64
CA LYS A 177 -5.73 -19.64 16.46
C LYS A 177 -4.38 -18.97 16.17
N TRP A 178 -4.38 -17.89 15.40
CA TRP A 178 -3.17 -17.13 15.11
C TRP A 178 -2.75 -16.31 16.33
N ILE A 179 -3.69 -15.64 17.02
CA ILE A 179 -3.46 -14.88 18.26
C ILE A 179 -2.83 -15.77 19.33
N GLU A 180 -3.44 -16.91 19.66
CA GLU A 180 -2.86 -17.90 20.58
C GLU A 180 -1.59 -18.54 20.03
N GLY A 181 -1.42 -18.50 18.71
CA GLY A 181 -0.18 -18.79 17.98
C GLY A 181 0.98 -17.91 18.43
N VAL A 182 0.83 -16.62 18.16
CA VAL A 182 1.87 -15.61 18.40
C VAL A 182 2.08 -15.35 19.89
N LYS A 183 1.06 -15.50 20.75
CA LYS A 183 1.18 -15.36 22.22
C LYS A 183 2.23 -16.30 22.84
N ARG A 184 2.56 -17.42 22.19
CA ARG A 184 3.64 -18.32 22.63
C ARG A 184 5.05 -17.76 22.44
N HIS A 185 5.17 -16.60 21.78
CA HIS A 185 6.45 -15.99 21.40
C HIS A 185 6.75 -14.67 22.12
N GLY A 186 6.06 -14.38 23.23
CA GLY A 186 6.35 -13.27 24.14
C GLY A 186 6.47 -11.93 23.43
N TYR A 187 7.58 -11.22 23.63
CA TYR A 187 7.83 -9.89 23.05
C TYR A 187 7.59 -9.85 21.53
N LYS A 188 8.13 -10.83 20.79
CA LYS A 188 7.98 -10.87 19.31
C LYS A 188 6.54 -11.19 18.92
N GLY A 189 5.83 -11.99 19.71
CA GLY A 189 4.40 -12.23 19.50
C GLY A 189 3.57 -10.96 19.59
N ALA A 190 3.79 -10.15 20.63
CA ALA A 190 3.15 -8.85 20.79
C ALA A 190 3.57 -7.86 19.68
N PHE A 191 4.84 -7.90 19.24
CA PHE A 191 5.31 -7.11 18.10
C PHE A 191 4.55 -7.42 16.81
N GLU A 192 4.30 -8.70 16.47
CA GLU A 192 3.57 -9.02 15.21
C GLU A 192 2.11 -8.52 15.26
N MET A 193 1.50 -8.48 16.44
CA MET A 193 0.17 -7.88 16.62
C MET A 193 0.20 -6.38 16.33
N ALA A 194 1.19 -5.66 16.88
CA ALA A 194 1.36 -4.23 16.62
C ALA A 194 1.65 -3.93 15.15
N ALA A 195 2.57 -4.68 14.53
CA ALA A 195 2.87 -4.56 13.11
C ALA A 195 1.62 -4.78 12.24
N THR A 196 0.77 -5.75 12.59
CA THR A 196 -0.51 -5.97 11.90
C THR A 196 -1.42 -4.73 11.94
N VAL A 197 -1.53 -4.06 13.10
CA VAL A 197 -2.34 -2.84 13.25
C VAL A 197 -1.74 -1.69 12.42
N ASP A 198 -0.42 -1.51 12.48
CA ASP A 198 0.28 -0.50 11.67
C ASP A 198 0.07 -0.73 10.17
N PHE A 199 0.15 -1.97 9.70
CA PHE A 199 -0.06 -2.30 8.29
C PHE A 199 -1.51 -2.14 7.87
N LEU A 200 -2.47 -2.47 8.73
CA LEU A 200 -3.90 -2.18 8.48
C LEU A 200 -4.13 -0.68 8.32
N PHE A 201 -3.59 0.14 9.24
CA PHE A 201 -3.66 1.59 9.16
C PHE A 201 -3.02 2.14 7.88
N ALA A 202 -1.83 1.65 7.54
CA ALA A 202 -1.10 2.12 6.36
C ALA A 202 -1.80 1.73 5.06
N PHE A 203 -2.42 0.55 5.02
CA PHE A 203 -3.29 0.15 3.91
C PHE A 203 -4.49 1.07 3.79
N ASP A 204 -5.14 1.41 4.90
CA ASP A 204 -6.30 2.31 4.82
C ASP A 204 -5.90 3.70 4.36
N ALA A 205 -4.83 4.27 4.95
CA ALA A 205 -4.30 5.57 4.55
C ALA A 205 -3.95 5.66 3.05
N THR A 206 -3.50 4.55 2.46
CA THR A 206 -3.10 4.51 1.04
C THR A 206 -4.22 4.07 0.09
N THR A 207 -5.28 3.41 0.57
CA THR A 207 -6.28 2.76 -0.31
C THR A 207 -7.74 3.09 0.01
N GLU A 208 -8.06 3.49 1.24
CA GLU A 208 -9.43 3.69 1.73
C GLU A 208 -10.28 2.41 1.58
N LEU A 209 -9.66 1.25 1.77
CA LEU A 209 -10.27 -0.07 1.62
C LEU A 209 -10.51 -0.79 2.95
N ILE A 210 -10.26 -0.15 4.09
CA ILE A 210 -10.60 -0.74 5.40
C ILE A 210 -11.93 -0.14 5.87
N ASP A 211 -12.86 -1.00 6.27
CA ASP A 211 -14.13 -0.57 6.85
C ASP A 211 -14.01 -0.47 8.38
N ASP A 212 -14.82 0.38 9.01
CA ASP A 212 -14.85 0.59 10.46
C ASP A 212 -14.97 -0.71 11.27
N HIS A 213 -15.77 -1.68 10.81
CA HIS A 213 -15.91 -2.96 11.52
C HIS A 213 -14.60 -3.76 11.52
N GLN A 214 -13.67 -3.51 10.60
CA GLN A 214 -12.37 -4.18 10.55
C GLN A 214 -11.41 -3.60 11.60
N TYR A 215 -11.47 -2.28 11.83
CA TYR A 215 -10.81 -1.66 12.98
C TYR A 215 -11.38 -2.18 14.30
N ALA A 216 -12.71 -2.19 14.43
CA ALA A 216 -13.40 -2.74 15.60
C ALA A 216 -12.99 -4.20 15.89
N LEU A 217 -12.92 -5.05 14.87
CA LEU A 217 -12.48 -6.45 15.01
C LEU A 217 -11.08 -6.59 15.62
N LEU A 218 -10.12 -5.73 15.24
CA LEU A 218 -8.77 -5.78 15.82
C LEU A 218 -8.70 -5.11 17.19
N ALA A 219 -9.45 -4.03 17.41
CA ALA A 219 -9.57 -3.41 18.73
C ALA A 219 -10.11 -4.41 19.76
N ASP A 220 -11.19 -5.12 19.42
CA ASP A 220 -11.76 -6.19 20.24
C ASP A 220 -10.75 -7.31 20.50
N ALA A 221 -10.07 -7.79 19.45
CA ALA A 221 -9.19 -8.94 19.56
C ALA A 221 -7.88 -8.67 20.33
N TYR A 222 -7.32 -7.45 20.22
CA TYR A 222 -5.98 -7.15 20.74
C TYR A 222 -5.99 -6.25 21.99
N LEU A 223 -6.90 -5.27 22.03
CA LEU A 223 -6.88 -4.20 23.03
C LEU A 223 -8.00 -4.34 24.07
N LEU A 224 -9.18 -4.82 23.68
CA LEU A 224 -10.34 -4.92 24.57
C LEU A 224 -10.57 -6.33 25.12
N ASP A 225 -10.00 -7.37 24.51
CA ASP A 225 -9.90 -8.70 25.11
C ASP A 225 -8.88 -8.69 26.28
N PRO A 226 -9.31 -8.89 27.54
CA PRO A 226 -8.41 -8.76 28.69
C PRO A 226 -7.23 -9.72 28.64
N ALA A 227 -7.45 -10.97 28.18
CA ALA A 227 -6.39 -11.98 28.16
C ALA A 227 -5.29 -11.66 27.13
N THR A 228 -5.66 -11.05 26.00
CA THR A 228 -4.71 -10.63 24.97
C THR A 228 -4.05 -9.31 25.36
N ARG A 229 -4.82 -8.33 25.86
CA ARG A 229 -4.26 -7.08 26.38
C ARG A 229 -3.23 -7.32 27.47
N ASP A 230 -3.55 -8.14 28.48
CA ASP A 230 -2.65 -8.42 29.60
C ASP A 230 -1.35 -9.11 29.12
N PHE A 231 -1.47 -9.98 28.10
CA PHE A 231 -0.30 -10.59 27.46
C PHE A 231 0.60 -9.53 26.81
N ILE A 232 0.01 -8.60 26.03
CA ILE A 232 0.77 -7.55 25.33
C ILE A 232 1.41 -6.62 26.36
N ALA A 233 0.65 -6.15 27.37
CA ALA A 233 1.15 -5.31 28.46
C ALA A 233 2.35 -5.95 29.17
N GLN A 234 2.26 -7.25 29.46
CA GLN A 234 3.33 -7.97 30.15
C GLN A 234 4.60 -8.13 29.31
N HIS A 235 4.46 -8.40 28.00
CA HIS A 235 5.58 -8.81 27.16
C HIS A 235 6.16 -7.70 26.31
N ASN A 236 5.37 -6.70 25.95
CA ASN A 236 5.77 -5.55 25.14
C ASN A 236 4.80 -4.38 25.39
N PRO A 237 4.94 -3.64 26.51
CA PRO A 237 4.07 -2.51 26.84
C PRO A 237 4.13 -1.38 25.81
N ASP A 238 5.28 -1.20 25.15
CA ASP A 238 5.42 -0.23 24.06
C ASP A 238 4.50 -0.60 22.88
N ALA A 239 4.43 -1.89 22.51
CA ALA A 239 3.49 -2.34 21.48
C ALA A 239 2.02 -2.09 21.86
N LEU A 240 1.66 -2.22 23.15
CA LEU A 240 0.30 -1.92 23.61
C LEU A 240 -0.03 -0.43 23.43
N ARG A 241 0.90 0.45 23.82
CA ARG A 241 0.80 1.89 23.61
C ARG A 241 0.68 2.21 22.12
N ASP A 242 1.60 1.71 21.30
CA ASP A 242 1.67 1.97 19.85
C ASP A 242 0.37 1.57 19.13
N MET A 243 -0.18 0.38 19.43
CA MET A 243 -1.45 -0.05 18.85
C MET A 243 -2.61 0.87 19.26
N THR A 244 -2.66 1.25 20.54
CA THR A 244 -3.73 2.12 21.05
C THR A 244 -3.65 3.50 20.42
N GLU A 245 -2.45 4.10 20.37
CA GLU A 245 -2.21 5.36 19.67
C GLU A 245 -2.54 5.28 18.19
N ARG A 246 -2.19 4.17 17.52
CA ARG A 246 -2.46 4.00 16.09
C ARG A 246 -3.95 3.90 15.77
N MET A 247 -4.71 3.20 16.61
CA MET A 247 -6.17 3.12 16.48
C MET A 247 -6.83 4.49 16.71
N LEU A 248 -6.36 5.25 17.70
CA LEU A 248 -6.82 6.62 17.94
C LEU A 248 -6.41 7.57 16.81
N GLU A 249 -5.22 7.40 16.23
CA GLU A 249 -4.79 8.14 15.05
C GLU A 249 -5.70 7.85 13.85
N ALA A 250 -6.14 6.60 13.67
CA ALA A 250 -7.09 6.24 12.62
C ALA A 250 -8.42 7.00 12.77
N GLN A 251 -8.92 7.13 14.00
CA GLN A 251 -10.13 7.90 14.30
C GLN A 251 -9.93 9.40 14.04
N GLN A 252 -8.83 9.97 14.53
CA GLN A 252 -8.51 11.40 14.35
C GLN A 252 -8.34 11.78 12.88
N ARG A 253 -7.84 10.88 12.05
CA ARG A 253 -7.66 11.09 10.60
C ARG A 253 -8.89 10.77 9.77
N GLY A 254 -9.98 10.26 10.38
CA GLY A 254 -11.18 9.85 9.67
C GLY A 254 -11.01 8.58 8.83
N LEU A 255 -10.00 7.77 9.11
CA LEU A 255 -9.83 6.43 8.56
C LEU A 255 -10.83 5.47 9.20
N TRP A 256 -10.92 5.52 10.53
CA TRP A 256 -12.04 4.93 11.28
C TRP A 256 -13.10 6.00 11.52
N GLN A 257 -14.19 5.95 10.75
CA GLN A 257 -15.16 7.05 10.63
C GLN A 257 -16.19 7.06 11.77
N GLU A 258 -16.74 5.91 12.12
CA GLU A 258 -17.77 5.74 13.14
C GLU A 258 -17.29 4.83 14.29
N PRO A 259 -16.33 5.27 15.13
CA PRO A 259 -15.81 4.45 16.22
C PRO A 259 -16.80 4.24 17.36
N GLY A 260 -17.85 5.05 17.51
CA GLY A 260 -18.86 4.87 18.56
C GLY A 260 -18.24 4.74 19.96
N GLU A 261 -18.57 3.67 20.68
CA GLU A 261 -18.05 3.40 22.03
C GLU A 261 -16.56 3.06 22.05
N TYR A 262 -15.98 2.64 20.92
CA TYR A 262 -14.55 2.31 20.83
C TYR A 262 -13.65 3.53 21.02
N GLN A 263 -14.12 4.74 20.71
CA GLN A 263 -13.35 5.95 20.94
C GLN A 263 -13.02 6.12 22.43
N GLN A 264 -14.06 6.17 23.27
CA GLN A 264 -13.88 6.34 24.71
C GLN A 264 -13.09 5.17 25.32
N ALA A 265 -13.36 3.93 24.90
CA ALA A 265 -12.66 2.76 25.41
C ALA A 265 -11.16 2.79 25.13
N LEU A 266 -10.73 3.29 23.97
CA LEU A 266 -9.32 3.41 23.61
C LEU A 266 -8.65 4.63 24.25
N GLU A 267 -9.37 5.74 24.43
CA GLU A 267 -8.89 6.91 25.19
C GLU A 267 -8.64 6.53 26.66
N ASP A 268 -9.59 5.85 27.30
CA ASP A 268 -9.45 5.36 28.68
C ASP A 268 -8.28 4.37 28.80
N LEU A 269 -8.15 3.45 27.84
CA LEU A 269 -7.03 2.49 27.81
C LEU A 269 -5.67 3.21 27.68
N LEU A 270 -5.57 4.25 26.85
CA LEU A 270 -4.33 5.01 26.70
C LEU A 270 -3.94 5.71 28.01
N LEU A 271 -4.92 6.28 28.73
CA LEU A 271 -4.71 6.88 30.04
C LEU A 271 -4.22 5.85 31.06
N ASP A 272 -4.85 4.67 31.12
CA ASP A 272 -4.42 3.58 32.00
C ASP A 272 -2.96 3.15 31.72
N ILE A 273 -2.56 3.12 30.45
CA ILE A 273 -1.17 2.80 30.02
C ILE A 273 -0.17 3.91 30.39
N GLU A 274 -0.60 5.17 30.46
CA GLU A 274 0.24 6.30 30.89
C GLU A 274 0.43 6.35 32.41
N GLU A 275 -0.53 5.84 33.17
CA GLU A 275 -0.49 5.81 34.64
C GLU A 275 0.25 4.60 35.22
N SER A 276 0.43 3.53 34.43
CA SER A 276 1.10 2.27 34.82
C SER A 276 2.62 2.29 34.67
#